data_AF-A0A9D1PRU7-F1
#
_entry.id   AF-A0A9D1PRU7-F1
#
_cell.length_a   1.000
_cell.length_b   1.000
_cell.length_c   1.000
_cell.angle_alpha   90.00
_cell.angle_beta   90.00
_cell.angle_gamma   90.00
#
_symmetry.space_group_name_H-M   'P 1'
#
loop_
_entity.id
_entity.type
_entity.pdbx_description
1 polymer ?
#
loop_
_entity_poly.entity_id
_entity_poly.type
_entity_poly.pdbx_seq_one_letter_code
_entity_poly.pdbx_strand_id
1 'polypeptide(L)'
;MAKNCIQLKESNCKNCYKCVRYCPMKSIRVVNGHAEIIPEECILCGRCYVYCPQNAKRLRDDLQIARELISGGGDVYASVAPSYIANYKNLNIEIMRSALKKLGFKDAEETAVGATVVKREYERIIREKNQSVIISSCCHSVNTLIQKQYPDVLPYLAPVLSPMQAHGKLLREKHKNCRVVFIGPCISKKDEVDKYPEYIDCALTFEELNRWMSSEGVEFDYTIKPGGSGGRARWFPTRGGIIESMDLQKDFSYFSVDGVENCLNALEDIRDGNIENCFVEMSACSSSCIGGPVMMHDNVFHVSSCLTIGKTAGETDFDVAQPEDMKKRFDSEYRRRSMPGSAAVDEILRQMGKKTKEQELNCGSCGYPTCREKAVAVINGKADMTMCLPFLKEKAESFSDTIINNTPNGIMVLNDKLEIQQINKSARQIMNIEHLSDVINRPVVDILNPTDYMLAMMNEKNHSREATRKYLKKYNKYIDEIIIYDAEYNIIISIMKDVTYEEIMREQKAEQSKSAVEITDRVVKKQMRVVQEIASLLGETTAETKIALTKLKETLSSDE
;
A
#
# COMPACT_ATOMS: atom_id res chain seq x y z
N MET A 1 -13.66 -0.16 23.20
CA MET A 1 -13.41 -1.24 22.21
C MET A 1 -13.18 -0.63 20.84
N ALA A 2 -12.25 -1.18 20.05
CA ALA A 2 -12.00 -0.68 18.70
C ALA A 2 -13.24 -0.95 17.82
N LYS A 3 -13.96 0.11 17.43
CA LYS A 3 -15.17 0.01 16.60
C LYS A 3 -14.91 -0.58 15.21
N ASN A 4 -13.67 -0.53 14.72
CA ASN A 4 -13.35 -0.93 13.36
C ASN A 4 -13.07 -2.44 13.26
N CYS A 5 -13.92 -3.15 12.51
CA CYS A 5 -13.79 -4.59 12.24
C CYS A 5 -12.54 -4.95 11.40
N ILE A 6 -12.02 -4.01 10.60
CA ILE A 6 -10.79 -4.16 9.82
C ILE A 6 -9.84 -3.02 10.18
N GLN A 7 -8.61 -3.36 10.54
CA GLN A 7 -7.58 -2.46 11.06
C GLN A 7 -6.32 -2.53 10.18
N LEU A 8 -5.49 -1.47 10.19
CA LEU A 8 -4.20 -1.45 9.52
C LEU A 8 -3.07 -1.68 10.53
N LYS A 9 -2.17 -2.62 10.22
CA LYS A 9 -0.87 -2.75 10.87
C LYS A 9 0.18 -1.99 10.06
N GLU A 10 0.45 -0.76 10.47
CA GLU A 10 1.26 0.19 9.70
C GLU A 10 2.66 -0.33 9.36
N SER A 11 3.31 -1.02 10.30
CA SER A 11 4.67 -1.58 10.13
C SER A 11 4.83 -2.49 8.91
N ASN A 12 3.73 -3.10 8.44
CA ASN A 12 3.75 -4.05 7.35
C ASN A 12 3.38 -3.42 6.00
N CYS A 13 2.80 -2.21 5.98
CA CYS A 13 2.31 -1.60 4.74
C CYS A 13 3.48 -1.05 3.90
N LYS A 14 3.56 -1.47 2.63
CA LYS A 14 4.54 -0.96 1.64
C LYS A 14 3.90 -0.03 0.59
N ASN A 15 2.74 0.53 0.89
CA ASN A 15 2.06 1.56 0.08
C ASN A 15 1.85 1.17 -1.41
N CYS A 16 1.66 -0.12 -1.69
CA CYS A 16 1.41 -0.61 -3.05
C CYS A 16 0.01 -0.23 -3.62
N TYR A 17 -0.87 0.33 -2.77
CA TYR A 17 -2.25 0.74 -3.06
C TYR A 17 -3.18 -0.34 -3.63
N LYS A 18 -2.80 -1.62 -3.53
CA LYS A 18 -3.63 -2.75 -4.00
C LYS A 18 -4.99 -2.76 -3.29
N CYS A 19 -5.04 -2.49 -1.99
CA CYS A 19 -6.30 -2.39 -1.25
C CYS A 19 -7.24 -1.29 -1.80
N VAL A 20 -6.70 -0.15 -2.25
CA VAL A 20 -7.48 0.95 -2.85
C VAL A 20 -8.03 0.53 -4.21
N ARG A 21 -7.21 -0.14 -5.04
CA ARG A 21 -7.62 -0.68 -6.36
C ARG A 21 -8.81 -1.65 -6.22
N TYR A 22 -8.70 -2.62 -5.31
CA TYR A 22 -9.70 -3.70 -5.14
C TYR A 22 -10.85 -3.35 -4.18
N CYS A 23 -10.89 -2.14 -3.61
CA CYS A 23 -12.03 -1.69 -2.84
C CYS A 23 -13.15 -1.24 -3.80
N PRO A 24 -14.30 -1.95 -3.85
CA PRO A 24 -15.39 -1.59 -4.75
C PRO A 24 -16.04 -0.26 -4.36
N MET A 25 -16.07 0.06 -3.07
CA MET A 25 -16.69 1.30 -2.55
C MET A 25 -15.76 2.51 -2.55
N LYS A 26 -14.48 2.32 -2.93
CA LYS A 26 -13.42 3.32 -2.75
C LYS A 26 -13.42 3.95 -1.35
N SER A 27 -13.69 3.11 -0.33
CA SER A 27 -13.81 3.48 1.08
C SER A 27 -12.47 3.44 1.82
N ILE A 28 -11.35 3.58 1.10
CA ILE A 28 -10.00 3.61 1.66
C ILE A 28 -9.36 4.93 1.24
N ARG A 29 -8.99 5.76 2.21
CA ARG A 29 -8.20 6.97 1.97
C ARG A 29 -6.71 6.72 2.16
N VAL A 30 -5.89 7.50 1.47
CA VAL A 30 -4.44 7.52 1.65
C VAL A 30 -4.04 8.87 2.23
N VAL A 31 -3.57 8.87 3.48
CA VAL A 31 -3.11 10.07 4.21
C VAL A 31 -1.66 9.83 4.63
N ASN A 32 -0.75 10.74 4.30
CA ASN A 32 0.69 10.62 4.58
C ASN A 32 1.29 9.28 4.11
N GLY A 33 0.80 8.75 2.98
CA GLY A 33 1.21 7.45 2.45
C GLY A 33 0.51 6.23 3.07
N HIS A 34 -0.23 6.38 4.17
CA HIS A 34 -0.89 5.27 4.87
C HIS A 34 -2.34 5.08 4.44
N ALA A 35 -2.74 3.82 4.24
CA ALA A 35 -4.07 3.43 3.77
C ALA A 35 -5.06 3.18 4.92
N GLU A 36 -5.97 4.13 5.16
CA GLU A 36 -6.97 4.09 6.22
C GLU A 36 -8.37 3.76 5.66
N ILE A 37 -9.12 2.91 6.35
CA ILE A 37 -10.49 2.55 5.97
C ILE A 37 -11.44 3.62 6.54
N ILE A 38 -12.35 4.14 5.71
CA ILE A 38 -13.42 5.05 6.08
C ILE A 38 -14.64 4.21 6.52
N PRO A 39 -14.93 4.08 7.83
CA PRO A 39 -15.95 3.16 8.32
C PRO A 39 -17.36 3.47 7.79
N GLU A 40 -17.67 4.76 7.63
CA GLU A 40 -18.97 5.25 7.17
C GLU A 40 -19.27 4.83 5.73
N GLU A 41 -18.25 4.52 4.93
CA GLU A 41 -18.40 4.10 3.53
C GLU A 41 -18.11 2.60 3.32
N CYS A 42 -17.39 1.98 4.26
CA CYS A 42 -17.02 0.58 4.15
C CYS A 42 -18.23 -0.33 4.37
N ILE A 43 -18.37 -1.33 3.51
CA ILE A 43 -19.38 -2.40 3.61
C ILE A 43 -18.83 -3.69 4.22
N LEU A 44 -17.57 -3.66 4.70
CA LEU A 44 -16.89 -4.77 5.36
C LEU A 44 -16.82 -6.07 4.54
N CYS A 45 -16.70 -5.96 3.21
CA CYS A 45 -16.58 -7.11 2.31
C CYS A 45 -15.25 -7.88 2.41
N GLY A 46 -14.27 -7.37 3.16
CA GLY A 46 -13.00 -8.05 3.43
C GLY A 46 -12.00 -8.11 2.26
N ARG A 47 -12.32 -7.61 1.07
CA ARG A 47 -11.40 -7.65 -0.08
C ARG A 47 -10.06 -6.98 0.18
N CYS A 48 -10.06 -5.84 0.88
CA CYS A 48 -8.82 -5.16 1.23
C CYS A 48 -7.90 -5.98 2.17
N TYR A 49 -8.48 -6.91 2.93
CA TYR A 49 -7.77 -7.88 3.75
C TYR A 49 -7.17 -8.98 2.87
N VAL A 50 -8.01 -9.67 2.08
CA VAL A 50 -7.59 -10.79 1.21
C VAL A 50 -6.55 -10.39 0.17
N TYR A 51 -6.70 -9.23 -0.48
CA TYR A 51 -5.79 -8.82 -1.55
C TYR A 51 -4.49 -8.17 -1.05
N CYS A 52 -4.30 -7.98 0.26
CA CYS A 52 -3.11 -7.33 0.80
C CYS A 52 -1.90 -8.27 0.74
N PRO A 53 -0.89 -8.02 -0.11
CA PRO A 53 0.24 -8.93 -0.26
C PRO A 53 1.23 -8.86 0.91
N GLN A 54 1.03 -7.94 1.85
CA GLN A 54 1.91 -7.70 3.00
C GLN A 54 1.28 -8.15 4.32
N ASN A 55 0.06 -8.73 4.29
CA ASN A 55 -0.72 -9.04 5.49
C ASN A 55 -0.80 -7.82 6.45
N ALA A 56 -0.92 -6.62 5.89
CA ALA A 56 -0.93 -5.37 6.64
C ALA A 56 -2.33 -5.01 7.16
N LYS A 57 -3.36 -5.80 6.84
CA LYS A 57 -4.71 -5.65 7.39
C LYS A 57 -4.92 -6.71 8.45
N ARG A 58 -5.48 -6.31 9.59
CA ARG A 58 -5.82 -7.19 10.72
C ARG A 58 -7.32 -7.10 10.99
N LEU A 59 -7.95 -8.21 11.29
CA LEU A 59 -9.35 -8.24 11.71
C LEU A 59 -9.45 -7.94 13.21
N ARG A 60 -10.57 -7.34 13.63
CA ARG A 60 -10.88 -7.18 15.05
C ARG A 60 -10.96 -8.56 15.72
N ASP A 61 -10.25 -8.70 16.83
CA ASP A 61 -10.14 -9.92 17.61
C ASP A 61 -11.13 -9.86 18.79
N ASP A 62 -12.23 -10.60 18.70
CA ASP A 62 -13.28 -10.69 19.73
C ASP A 62 -13.12 -11.95 20.59
N LEU A 63 -12.03 -12.71 20.42
CA LEU A 63 -11.76 -13.92 21.19
C LEU A 63 -11.76 -13.67 22.70
N GLN A 64 -11.18 -12.55 23.14
CA GLN A 64 -11.14 -12.19 24.55
C GLN A 64 -12.54 -11.93 25.11
N ILE A 65 -13.42 -11.30 24.32
CA ILE A 65 -14.82 -11.05 24.71
C ILE A 65 -15.55 -12.38 24.92
N ALA A 66 -15.37 -13.34 23.99
CA ALA A 66 -15.98 -14.65 24.12
C ALA A 66 -15.49 -15.42 25.37
N ARG A 67 -14.20 -15.32 25.71
CA ARG A 67 -13.64 -15.92 26.94
C ARG A 67 -14.20 -15.29 28.21
N GLU A 68 -14.38 -13.97 28.21
CA GLU A 68 -14.98 -13.25 29.33
C GLU A 68 -16.46 -13.65 29.52
N LEU A 69 -17.20 -13.87 28.43
CA LEU A 69 -18.58 -14.36 28.51
C LEU A 69 -18.65 -15.75 29.16
N ILE A 70 -17.74 -16.67 28.82
CA ILE A 70 -17.70 -18.02 29.41
C ILE A 70 -17.25 -17.98 30.87
N SER A 71 -16.15 -17.27 31.17
CA SER A 71 -15.62 -17.18 32.53
C SER A 71 -16.52 -16.39 33.49
N GLY A 72 -17.43 -15.56 32.97
CA GLY A 72 -18.43 -14.84 33.75
C GLY A 72 -19.51 -15.71 34.41
N GLY A 73 -19.50 -17.04 34.19
CA GLY A 73 -20.35 -18.01 34.89
C GLY A 73 -21.79 -18.13 34.39
N GLY A 74 -22.15 -17.44 33.29
CA GLY A 74 -23.45 -17.57 32.63
C GLY A 74 -23.48 -18.73 31.62
N ASP A 75 -24.68 -19.21 31.29
CA ASP A 75 -24.83 -20.21 30.22
C ASP A 75 -24.59 -19.55 28.85
N VAL A 76 -23.50 -19.93 28.19
CA VAL A 76 -23.11 -19.42 26.86
C VAL A 76 -23.37 -20.49 25.79
N TYR A 77 -24.14 -20.14 24.76
CA TYR A 77 -24.46 -21.01 23.63
C TYR A 77 -23.74 -20.54 22.37
N ALA A 78 -23.31 -21.50 21.54
CA ALA A 78 -22.70 -21.20 20.26
C ALA A 78 -23.68 -21.39 19.09
N SER A 79 -23.80 -20.36 18.25
CA SER A 79 -24.51 -20.40 16.97
C SER A 79 -23.49 -20.56 15.84
N VAL A 80 -23.35 -21.76 15.29
CA VAL A 80 -22.31 -22.07 14.29
C VAL A 80 -22.84 -21.90 12.88
N ALA A 81 -22.19 -21.08 12.05
CA ALA A 81 -22.60 -20.86 10.66
C ALA A 81 -22.46 -22.16 9.83
N PRO A 82 -23.44 -22.51 8.98
CA PRO A 82 -23.42 -23.78 8.21
C PRO A 82 -22.22 -23.95 7.28
N SER A 83 -21.53 -22.85 6.94
CA SER A 83 -20.27 -22.89 6.19
C SER A 83 -19.13 -23.62 6.92
N TYR A 84 -19.28 -23.98 8.20
CA TYR A 84 -18.28 -24.77 8.92
C TYR A 84 -18.00 -26.11 8.21
N ILE A 85 -19.00 -26.69 7.54
CA ILE A 85 -18.87 -27.94 6.77
C ILE A 85 -17.87 -27.79 5.62
N ALA A 86 -17.86 -26.62 4.98
CA ALA A 86 -16.88 -26.30 3.94
C ALA A 86 -15.51 -25.96 4.55
N ASN A 87 -15.47 -25.35 5.75
CA ASN A 87 -14.22 -24.94 6.41
C ASN A 87 -13.47 -26.11 7.06
N TYR A 88 -14.19 -27.08 7.63
CA TYR A 88 -13.64 -28.22 8.36
C TYR A 88 -14.05 -29.51 7.65
N LYS A 89 -13.07 -30.22 7.09
CA LYS A 89 -13.33 -31.47 6.35
C LYS A 89 -13.92 -32.54 7.27
N ASN A 90 -14.93 -33.25 6.76
CA ASN A 90 -15.60 -34.38 7.41
C ASN A 90 -16.17 -34.06 8.81
N LEU A 91 -16.53 -32.80 9.05
CA LEU A 91 -17.14 -32.38 10.31
C LEU A 91 -18.66 -32.46 10.24
N ASN A 92 -19.29 -32.75 11.38
CA ASN A 92 -20.72 -32.60 11.60
C ASN A 92 -20.96 -31.75 12.86
N ILE A 93 -22.21 -31.33 13.07
CA ILE A 93 -22.54 -30.41 14.16
C ILE A 93 -22.30 -31.03 15.54
N GLU A 94 -22.46 -32.35 15.70
CA GLU A 94 -22.22 -33.03 16.98
C GLU A 94 -20.73 -33.04 17.35
N ILE A 95 -19.84 -33.22 16.36
CA ILE A 95 -18.39 -33.10 16.55
C ILE A 95 -18.03 -31.67 16.98
N MET A 96 -18.57 -30.67 16.28
CA MET A 96 -18.34 -29.26 16.60
C MET A 96 -18.87 -28.91 18.00
N ARG A 97 -20.08 -29.37 18.34
CA ARG A 97 -20.69 -29.21 19.65
C ARG A 97 -19.83 -29.80 20.76
N SER A 98 -19.31 -31.01 20.57
CA SER A 98 -18.42 -31.66 21.55
C SER A 98 -17.16 -30.81 21.81
N ALA A 99 -16.52 -30.30 20.75
CA ALA A 99 -15.34 -29.43 20.88
C ALA A 99 -15.67 -28.11 21.59
N LEU A 100 -16.78 -27.45 21.23
CA LEU A 100 -17.20 -26.20 21.86
C LEU A 100 -17.56 -26.40 23.35
N LYS A 101 -18.17 -27.52 23.72
CA LYS A 101 -18.43 -27.83 25.14
C LYS A 101 -17.13 -28.01 25.94
N LYS A 102 -16.08 -28.57 25.35
CA LYS A 102 -14.74 -28.64 25.98
C LYS A 102 -14.11 -27.26 26.18
N LEU A 103 -14.46 -26.28 25.35
CA LEU A 103 -14.05 -24.87 25.51
C LEU A 103 -14.89 -24.10 26.54
N GLY A 104 -15.91 -24.73 27.14
CA GLY A 104 -16.75 -24.13 28.19
C GLY A 104 -18.11 -23.60 27.71
N PHE A 105 -18.47 -23.77 26.44
CA PHE A 105 -19.84 -23.48 25.99
C PHE A 105 -20.82 -24.47 26.63
N LYS A 106 -22.02 -23.99 26.98
CA LYS A 106 -23.10 -24.82 27.52
C LYS A 106 -23.61 -25.80 26.45
N ASP A 107 -23.85 -25.29 25.25
CA ASP A 107 -24.20 -26.09 24.08
C ASP A 107 -23.89 -25.34 22.76
N ALA A 108 -24.01 -26.05 21.64
CA ALA A 108 -23.86 -25.48 20.31
C ALA A 108 -24.93 -26.00 19.34
N GLU A 109 -25.45 -25.10 18.51
CA GLU A 109 -26.45 -25.40 17.48
C GLU A 109 -26.06 -24.76 16.14
N GLU A 110 -26.54 -25.35 15.05
CA GLU A 110 -26.27 -24.85 13.69
C GLU A 110 -27.18 -23.66 13.39
N THR A 111 -26.61 -22.57 12.89
CA THR A 111 -27.34 -21.36 12.48
C THR A 111 -28.34 -21.63 11.36
N ALA A 112 -28.22 -22.78 10.68
CA ALA A 112 -29.17 -23.25 9.68
C ALA A 112 -30.59 -23.45 10.26
N VAL A 113 -30.73 -23.66 11.58
CA VAL A 113 -32.04 -23.65 12.27
C VAL A 113 -32.71 -22.28 12.14
N GLY A 114 -31.98 -21.19 12.41
CA GLY A 114 -32.48 -19.83 12.19
C GLY A 114 -32.70 -19.52 10.70
N ALA A 115 -31.88 -20.10 9.81
CA ALA A 115 -32.06 -19.97 8.37
C ALA A 115 -33.38 -20.57 7.88
N THR A 116 -33.84 -21.69 8.46
CA THR A 116 -35.17 -22.26 8.18
C THR A 116 -36.30 -21.29 8.50
N VAL A 117 -36.21 -20.56 9.62
CA VAL A 117 -37.20 -19.55 10.00
C VAL A 117 -37.18 -18.36 9.02
N VAL A 118 -35.98 -17.93 8.60
CA VAL A 118 -35.80 -16.81 7.68
C VAL A 118 -36.34 -17.12 6.28
N LYS A 119 -36.08 -18.31 5.73
CA LYS A 119 -36.61 -18.66 4.41
C LYS A 119 -38.14 -18.72 4.39
N ARG A 120 -38.76 -19.22 5.47
CA ARG A 120 -40.23 -19.29 5.59
C ARG A 120 -40.85 -17.92 5.60
N GLU A 121 -40.14 -16.95 6.15
CA GLU A 121 -40.56 -15.56 6.12
C GLU A 121 -40.44 -14.94 4.73
N TYR A 122 -39.39 -15.25 3.96
CA TYR A 122 -39.34 -14.87 2.54
C TYR A 122 -40.47 -15.52 1.73
N GLU A 123 -40.74 -16.81 1.94
CA GLU A 123 -41.88 -17.52 1.32
C GLU A 123 -43.22 -16.89 1.71
N ARG A 124 -43.38 -16.38 2.95
CA ARG A 124 -44.57 -15.63 3.37
C ARG A 124 -44.68 -14.30 2.62
N ILE A 125 -43.62 -13.50 2.59
CA ILE A 125 -43.60 -12.19 1.91
C ILE A 125 -43.94 -12.34 0.41
N ILE A 126 -43.37 -13.34 -0.27
CA ILE A 126 -43.67 -13.63 -1.68
C ILE A 126 -45.15 -14.00 -1.86
N ARG A 127 -45.70 -14.85 -0.99
CA ARG A 127 -47.12 -15.25 -1.05
C ARG A 127 -48.09 -14.09 -0.79
N GLU A 128 -47.71 -13.15 0.06
CA GLU A 128 -48.54 -11.97 0.36
C GLU A 128 -48.59 -10.96 -0.78
N LYS A 129 -47.60 -10.97 -1.69
CA LYS A 129 -47.55 -10.12 -2.90
C LYS A 129 -47.65 -8.61 -2.62
N ASN A 130 -47.30 -8.19 -1.41
CA ASN A 130 -47.24 -6.77 -1.04
C ASN A 130 -46.03 -6.04 -1.65
N GLN A 131 -45.06 -6.79 -2.17
CA GLN A 131 -43.82 -6.28 -2.76
C GLN A 131 -43.54 -7.04 -4.07
N SER A 132 -43.38 -6.33 -5.19
CA SER A 132 -43.10 -6.95 -6.49
C SER A 132 -41.64 -7.37 -6.67
N VAL A 133 -40.71 -6.65 -6.03
CA VAL A 133 -39.27 -6.97 -6.04
C VAL A 133 -38.81 -7.14 -4.61
N ILE A 134 -38.14 -8.25 -4.33
CA ILE A 134 -37.69 -8.61 -2.98
C ILE A 134 -36.21 -8.97 -3.01
N ILE A 135 -35.38 -8.27 -2.25
CA ILE A 135 -33.95 -8.56 -2.08
C ILE A 135 -33.77 -9.29 -0.75
N SER A 136 -33.01 -10.39 -0.75
CA SER A 136 -32.71 -11.12 0.49
C SER A 136 -31.84 -10.29 1.45
N SER A 137 -32.07 -10.40 2.75
CA SER A 137 -31.43 -9.58 3.79
C SER A 137 -30.46 -10.34 4.70
N CYS A 138 -30.00 -11.51 4.26
CA CYS A 138 -29.09 -12.36 5.02
C CYS A 138 -27.64 -11.83 5.09
N CYS A 139 -27.17 -11.19 4.01
CA CYS A 139 -25.78 -10.72 3.87
C CYS A 139 -25.64 -9.29 4.42
N HIS A 140 -25.02 -9.15 5.60
CA HIS A 140 -24.88 -7.83 6.25
C HIS A 140 -24.10 -6.81 5.40
N SER A 141 -23.12 -7.27 4.61
CA SER A 141 -22.39 -6.39 3.67
C SER A 141 -23.27 -5.85 2.55
N VAL A 142 -24.23 -6.64 2.05
CA VAL A 142 -25.20 -6.18 1.04
C VAL A 142 -26.21 -5.22 1.69
N ASN A 143 -26.73 -5.55 2.87
CA ASN A 143 -27.62 -4.65 3.61
C ASN A 143 -26.96 -3.28 3.84
N THR A 144 -25.70 -3.29 4.29
CA THR A 144 -24.91 -2.08 4.52
C THR A 144 -24.63 -1.32 3.22
N LEU A 145 -24.42 -2.03 2.09
CA LEU A 145 -24.29 -1.41 0.77
C LEU A 145 -25.56 -0.64 0.40
N ILE A 146 -26.73 -1.28 0.51
CA ILE A 146 -28.02 -0.67 0.20
C ILE A 146 -28.28 0.53 1.11
N GLN A 147 -28.14 0.36 2.43
CA GLN A 147 -28.35 1.43 3.42
C GLN A 147 -27.47 2.66 3.16
N LYS A 148 -26.20 2.47 2.76
CA LYS A 148 -25.23 3.55 2.59
C LYS A 148 -25.24 4.18 1.21
N GLN A 149 -25.69 3.49 0.15
CA GLN A 149 -25.53 3.95 -1.23
C GLN A 149 -26.82 3.97 -2.06
N TYR A 150 -27.81 3.14 -1.71
CA TYR A 150 -29.06 2.99 -2.47
C TYR A 150 -30.28 3.19 -1.56
N PRO A 151 -30.48 4.40 -0.99
CA PRO A 151 -31.61 4.67 -0.11
C PRO A 151 -32.98 4.48 -0.79
N ASP A 152 -33.02 4.64 -2.10
CA ASP A 152 -34.14 4.44 -3.02
C ASP A 152 -34.44 2.96 -3.30
N VAL A 153 -33.44 2.08 -3.22
CA VAL A 153 -33.62 0.62 -3.34
C VAL A 153 -33.97 -0.04 -2.00
N LEU A 154 -33.74 0.66 -0.88
CA LEU A 154 -34.01 0.16 0.47
C LEU A 154 -35.42 -0.43 0.67
N PRO A 155 -36.52 0.10 0.09
CA PRO A 155 -37.85 -0.49 0.21
C PRO A 155 -38.00 -1.90 -0.36
N TYR A 156 -37.12 -2.32 -1.27
CA TYR A 156 -37.11 -3.67 -1.84
C TYR A 156 -36.33 -4.67 -0.97
N LEU A 157 -35.56 -4.21 0.01
CA LEU A 157 -34.85 -5.08 0.95
C LEU A 157 -35.84 -5.75 1.90
N ALA A 158 -35.86 -7.08 1.91
CA ALA A 158 -36.76 -7.85 2.76
C ALA A 158 -36.53 -7.49 4.24
N PRO A 159 -37.55 -7.00 4.97
CA PRO A 159 -37.41 -6.52 6.35
C PRO A 159 -37.38 -7.69 7.34
N VAL A 160 -36.44 -8.62 7.16
CA VAL A 160 -36.34 -9.90 7.89
C VAL A 160 -34.99 -9.95 8.62
N LEU A 161 -34.98 -10.51 9.84
CA LEU A 161 -33.75 -10.78 10.57
C LEU A 161 -32.80 -11.69 9.78
N SER A 162 -31.49 -11.51 9.93
CA SER A 162 -30.54 -12.45 9.32
C SER A 162 -30.57 -13.80 10.05
N PRO A 163 -30.14 -14.92 9.42
CA PRO A 163 -30.14 -16.23 10.07
C PRO A 163 -29.41 -16.27 11.41
N MET A 164 -28.33 -15.49 11.54
CA MET A 164 -27.59 -15.31 12.79
C MET A 164 -28.48 -14.69 13.88
N GLN A 165 -29.18 -13.60 13.56
CA GLN A 165 -30.05 -12.91 14.50
C GLN A 165 -31.28 -13.75 14.85
N ALA A 166 -31.89 -14.38 13.85
CA ALA A 166 -33.01 -15.30 14.02
C ALA A 166 -32.65 -16.46 14.95
N HIS A 167 -31.49 -17.09 14.75
CA HIS A 167 -31.05 -18.18 15.61
C HIS A 167 -30.71 -17.71 17.03
N GLY A 168 -30.08 -16.53 17.18
CA GLY A 168 -29.85 -15.91 18.49
C GLY A 168 -31.15 -15.67 19.26
N LYS A 169 -32.19 -15.15 18.57
CA LYS A 169 -33.54 -14.99 19.13
C LYS A 169 -34.11 -16.32 19.62
N LEU A 170 -34.09 -17.36 18.79
CA LEU A 170 -34.58 -18.70 19.15
C LEU A 170 -33.85 -19.28 20.37
N LEU A 171 -32.53 -19.16 20.43
CA LEU A 171 -31.73 -19.64 21.56
C LEU A 171 -32.09 -18.91 22.86
N ARG A 172 -32.36 -17.60 22.81
CA ARG A 172 -32.78 -16.82 23.98
C ARG A 172 -34.21 -17.12 24.44
N GLU A 173 -35.11 -17.45 23.50
CA GLU A 173 -36.47 -17.89 23.80
C GLU A 173 -36.47 -19.28 24.45
N LYS A 174 -35.62 -20.19 23.95
CA LYS A 174 -35.44 -21.54 24.49
C LYS A 174 -34.69 -21.55 25.83
N HIS A 175 -33.72 -20.66 26.00
CA HIS A 175 -32.83 -20.60 27.17
C HIS A 175 -32.82 -19.19 27.78
N LYS A 176 -33.62 -18.98 28.83
CA LYS A 176 -33.69 -17.69 29.52
C LYS A 176 -32.33 -17.30 30.13
N ASN A 177 -31.99 -16.02 30.07
CA ASN A 177 -30.74 -15.44 30.59
C ASN A 177 -29.45 -16.03 29.99
N CYS A 178 -29.52 -16.67 28.82
CA CYS A 178 -28.33 -17.17 28.13
C CYS A 178 -27.56 -16.04 27.43
N ARG A 179 -26.29 -16.32 27.14
CA ARG A 179 -25.46 -15.55 26.22
C ARG A 179 -25.28 -16.35 24.93
N VAL A 180 -25.16 -15.66 23.80
CA VAL A 180 -25.02 -16.30 22.49
C VAL A 180 -23.78 -15.77 21.77
N VAL A 181 -22.90 -16.68 21.34
CA VAL A 181 -21.74 -16.38 20.51
C VAL A 181 -21.97 -16.96 19.12
N PHE A 182 -21.94 -16.11 18.10
CA PHE A 182 -21.94 -16.56 16.72
C PHE A 182 -20.52 -16.95 16.28
N ILE A 183 -20.39 -18.02 15.52
CA ILE A 183 -19.11 -18.47 14.95
C ILE A 183 -19.27 -18.67 13.45
N GLY A 184 -18.53 -17.94 12.62
CA GLY A 184 -18.71 -18.03 11.16
C GLY A 184 -17.59 -17.44 10.30
N PRO A 185 -17.80 -17.32 8.98
CA PRO A 185 -16.74 -16.98 8.02
C PRO A 185 -16.67 -15.48 7.68
N CYS A 186 -17.46 -14.64 8.34
CA CYS A 186 -17.79 -13.31 7.83
C CYS A 186 -17.37 -12.20 8.79
N ILE A 187 -16.58 -11.25 8.28
CA ILE A 187 -16.12 -10.07 9.01
C ILE A 187 -17.29 -9.14 9.34
N SER A 188 -18.22 -8.95 8.40
CA SER A 188 -19.32 -8.00 8.59
C SER A 188 -20.34 -8.45 9.63
N LYS A 189 -20.36 -9.73 10.01
CA LYS A 189 -21.19 -10.20 11.13
C LYS A 189 -20.75 -9.62 12.48
N LYS A 190 -19.48 -9.25 12.65
CA LYS A 190 -19.01 -8.50 13.83
C LYS A 190 -19.69 -7.13 13.93
N ASP A 191 -19.81 -6.41 12.81
CA ASP A 191 -20.54 -5.13 12.75
C ASP A 191 -22.06 -5.32 12.91
N GLU A 192 -22.62 -6.42 12.41
CA GLU A 192 -24.03 -6.74 12.63
C GLU A 192 -24.34 -6.97 14.11
N VAL A 193 -23.45 -7.64 14.85
CA VAL A 193 -23.57 -7.81 16.30
C VAL A 193 -23.50 -6.46 17.01
N ASP A 194 -22.53 -5.61 16.65
CA ASP A 194 -22.40 -4.28 17.25
C ASP A 194 -23.65 -3.39 17.03
N LYS A 195 -24.28 -3.49 15.85
CA LYS A 195 -25.48 -2.71 15.49
C LYS A 195 -26.76 -3.27 16.15
N TYR A 196 -26.82 -4.57 16.38
CA TYR A 196 -28.00 -5.27 16.89
C TYR A 196 -27.61 -6.24 18.04
N PRO A 197 -27.17 -5.71 19.19
CA PRO A 197 -26.63 -6.51 20.29
C PRO A 197 -27.68 -7.35 21.02
N GLU A 198 -28.97 -7.14 20.78
CA GLU A 198 -30.07 -7.84 21.43
C GLU A 198 -30.14 -9.34 21.07
N TYR A 199 -29.61 -9.73 19.91
CA TYR A 199 -29.70 -11.12 19.42
C TYR A 199 -28.47 -11.96 19.77
N ILE A 200 -27.28 -11.37 19.67
CA ILE A 200 -25.99 -12.06 19.78
C ILE A 200 -25.04 -11.19 20.61
N ASP A 201 -24.29 -11.79 21.54
CA ASP A 201 -23.38 -11.06 22.42
C ASP A 201 -21.96 -10.90 21.83
N CYS A 202 -21.53 -11.83 20.96
CA CYS A 202 -20.20 -11.82 20.37
C CYS A 202 -20.18 -12.59 19.03
N ALA A 203 -19.34 -12.18 18.08
CA ALA A 203 -19.09 -12.90 16.83
C ALA A 203 -17.61 -13.27 16.68
N LEU A 204 -17.34 -14.56 16.55
CA LEU A 204 -16.03 -15.12 16.25
C LEU A 204 -15.95 -15.59 14.81
N THR A 205 -14.76 -15.43 14.23
CA THR A 205 -14.38 -16.07 12.98
C THR A 205 -13.90 -17.50 13.22
N PHE A 206 -13.88 -18.33 12.18
CA PHE A 206 -13.26 -19.67 12.28
C PHE A 206 -11.77 -19.59 12.63
N GLU A 207 -11.06 -18.53 12.22
CA GLU A 207 -9.67 -18.29 12.61
C GLU A 207 -9.52 -18.01 14.11
N GLU A 208 -10.41 -17.20 14.69
CA GLU A 208 -10.45 -16.98 16.14
C GLU A 208 -10.78 -18.26 16.91
N LEU A 209 -11.75 -19.06 16.43
CA LEU A 209 -12.07 -20.35 17.05
C LEU A 209 -10.87 -21.29 17.03
N ASN A 210 -10.17 -21.40 15.91
CA ASN A 210 -9.01 -22.30 15.81
C ASN A 210 -7.88 -21.86 16.74
N ARG A 211 -7.59 -20.56 16.83
CA ARG A 211 -6.62 -20.05 17.81
C ARG A 211 -7.03 -20.40 19.25
N TRP A 212 -8.32 -20.33 19.56
CA TRP A 212 -8.83 -20.74 20.87
C TRP A 212 -8.62 -22.23 21.12
N MET A 213 -9.09 -23.08 20.21
CA MET A 213 -8.94 -24.55 20.31
C MET A 213 -7.48 -24.95 20.51
N SER A 214 -6.56 -24.40 19.70
CA SER A 214 -5.13 -24.68 19.82
C SER A 214 -4.56 -24.26 21.18
N SER A 215 -4.99 -23.11 21.72
CA SER A 215 -4.49 -22.64 23.03
C SER A 215 -4.98 -23.48 24.21
N GLU A 216 -6.13 -24.14 24.08
CA GLU A 216 -6.72 -25.00 25.13
C GLU A 216 -6.46 -26.50 24.87
N GLY A 217 -5.73 -26.85 23.81
CA GLY A 217 -5.49 -28.25 23.43
C GLY A 217 -6.75 -29.03 23.06
N VAL A 218 -7.78 -28.35 22.55
CA VAL A 218 -9.05 -28.98 22.16
C VAL A 218 -8.99 -29.46 20.71
N GLU A 219 -9.23 -30.75 20.50
CA GLU A 219 -9.30 -31.37 19.18
C GLU A 219 -10.71 -31.88 18.86
N PHE A 220 -11.01 -32.02 17.56
CA PHE A 220 -12.25 -32.60 17.07
C PHE A 220 -12.26 -34.12 17.25
N ASP A 221 -13.36 -34.65 17.80
CA ASP A 221 -13.58 -36.08 17.94
C ASP A 221 -14.40 -36.62 16.77
N TYR A 222 -13.70 -37.16 15.77
CA TYR A 222 -14.32 -37.71 14.55
C TYR A 222 -15.05 -39.05 14.74
N THR A 223 -15.05 -39.62 15.95
CA THR A 223 -15.82 -40.84 16.23
C THR A 223 -17.31 -40.57 16.42
N ILE A 224 -17.68 -39.31 16.67
CA ILE A 224 -19.06 -38.88 16.91
C ILE A 224 -19.86 -38.90 15.60
N LYS A 225 -20.94 -39.69 15.58
CA LYS A 225 -21.83 -39.81 14.43
C LYS A 225 -22.76 -38.60 14.31
N PRO A 226 -23.22 -38.27 13.08
CA PRO A 226 -24.20 -37.21 12.88
C PRO A 226 -25.52 -37.54 13.60
N GLY A 227 -26.11 -36.54 14.24
CA GLY A 227 -27.45 -36.61 14.83
C GLY A 227 -28.46 -35.78 14.03
N GLY A 228 -29.73 -36.21 14.04
CA GLY A 228 -30.87 -35.46 13.49
C GLY A 228 -31.22 -35.75 12.03
N SER A 229 -32.41 -35.32 11.62
CA SER A 229 -32.95 -35.39 10.26
C SER A 229 -33.28 -33.98 9.73
N GLY A 230 -33.44 -33.87 8.39
CA GLY A 230 -33.72 -32.60 7.72
C GLY A 230 -32.50 -31.69 7.56
N GLY A 231 -32.76 -30.40 7.38
CA GLY A 231 -31.76 -29.36 7.25
C GLY A 231 -31.54 -28.85 5.82
N ARG A 232 -32.62 -28.72 5.04
CA ARG A 232 -32.59 -28.08 3.72
C ARG A 232 -31.94 -26.69 3.73
N ALA A 233 -32.10 -25.94 4.82
CA ALA A 233 -31.47 -24.62 5.00
C ALA A 233 -29.93 -24.65 5.18
N ARG A 234 -29.29 -25.82 5.24
CA ARG A 234 -27.82 -25.93 5.20
C ARG A 234 -27.23 -25.44 3.86
N TRP A 235 -28.04 -25.29 2.83
CA TRP A 235 -27.64 -24.72 1.54
C TRP A 235 -27.31 -23.22 1.59
N PHE A 236 -27.79 -22.47 2.59
CA PHE A 236 -27.61 -21.01 2.71
C PHE A 236 -26.19 -20.44 2.43
N PRO A 237 -25.07 -21.09 2.80
CA PRO A 237 -23.76 -20.49 2.58
C PRO A 237 -23.26 -20.63 1.13
N THR A 238 -23.98 -21.31 0.22
CA THR A 238 -23.66 -21.38 -1.22
C THR A 238 -24.41 -20.32 -2.02
N ARG A 239 -23.97 -20.07 -3.26
CA ARG A 239 -24.73 -19.23 -4.20
C ARG A 239 -26.05 -19.91 -4.56
N GLY A 240 -27.15 -19.17 -4.51
CA GLY A 240 -28.50 -19.71 -4.77
C GLY A 240 -29.01 -20.60 -3.64
N GLY A 241 -28.29 -20.66 -2.51
CA GLY A 241 -28.58 -21.58 -1.43
C GLY A 241 -29.81 -21.22 -0.61
N ILE A 242 -30.21 -19.94 -0.63
CA ILE A 242 -31.48 -19.53 -0.04
C ILE A 242 -32.61 -20.03 -0.94
N ILE A 243 -32.51 -19.75 -2.24
CA ILE A 243 -33.51 -20.17 -3.24
C ILE A 243 -33.67 -21.69 -3.26
N GLU A 244 -32.58 -22.45 -3.26
CA GLU A 244 -32.59 -23.93 -3.22
C GLU A 244 -33.32 -24.48 -1.99
N SER A 245 -33.36 -23.70 -0.90
CA SER A 245 -34.02 -24.10 0.33
C SER A 245 -35.51 -23.73 0.40
N MET A 246 -35.99 -22.90 -0.52
CA MET A 246 -37.33 -22.32 -0.48
C MET A 246 -38.38 -23.15 -1.22
N ASP A 247 -39.63 -23.00 -0.81
CA ASP A 247 -40.79 -23.48 -1.57
C ASP A 247 -41.22 -22.42 -2.59
N LEU A 248 -40.79 -22.60 -3.85
CA LEU A 248 -40.90 -21.59 -4.91
C LEU A 248 -42.33 -21.43 -5.46
N GLN A 249 -42.75 -20.17 -5.62
CA GLN A 249 -43.98 -19.77 -6.34
C GLN A 249 -43.70 -19.57 -7.83
N LYS A 250 -44.59 -20.07 -8.70
CA LYS A 250 -44.42 -20.09 -10.17
C LYS A 250 -44.51 -18.71 -10.84
N ASP A 251 -45.20 -17.78 -10.18
CA ASP A 251 -45.44 -16.41 -10.64
C ASP A 251 -44.35 -15.43 -10.21
N PHE A 252 -43.28 -15.93 -9.59
CA PHE A 252 -42.10 -15.17 -9.23
C PHE A 252 -40.86 -15.71 -9.95
N SER A 253 -39.96 -14.83 -10.36
CA SER A 253 -38.64 -15.19 -10.88
C SER A 253 -37.61 -15.13 -9.77
N TYR A 254 -36.63 -16.05 -9.76
CA TYR A 254 -35.62 -16.16 -8.71
C TYR A 254 -34.22 -15.99 -9.28
N PHE A 255 -33.46 -15.05 -8.74
CA PHE A 255 -32.11 -14.73 -9.21
C PHE A 255 -31.10 -14.84 -8.08
N SER A 256 -29.95 -15.46 -8.35
CA SER A 256 -28.81 -15.49 -7.43
C SER A 256 -27.68 -14.60 -7.94
N VAL A 257 -27.33 -13.60 -7.13
CA VAL A 257 -26.33 -12.58 -7.42
C VAL A 257 -25.28 -12.60 -6.32
N ASP A 258 -24.03 -12.90 -6.69
CA ASP A 258 -22.91 -12.94 -5.77
C ASP A 258 -21.71 -12.12 -6.26
N GLY A 259 -20.93 -11.60 -5.32
CA GLY A 259 -19.86 -10.64 -5.59
C GLY A 259 -20.36 -9.19 -5.64
N VAL A 260 -19.55 -8.28 -5.08
CA VAL A 260 -19.95 -6.87 -4.92
C VAL A 260 -20.26 -6.18 -6.25
N GLU A 261 -19.47 -6.41 -7.30
CA GLU A 261 -19.70 -5.80 -8.63
C GLU A 261 -21.03 -6.23 -9.23
N ASN A 262 -21.36 -7.52 -9.17
CA ASN A 262 -22.64 -8.03 -9.65
C ASN A 262 -23.80 -7.51 -8.80
N CYS A 263 -23.59 -7.38 -7.49
CA CYS A 263 -24.57 -6.77 -6.60
C CYS A 263 -24.83 -5.31 -7.00
N LEU A 264 -23.79 -4.51 -7.25
CA LEU A 264 -23.94 -3.14 -7.72
C LEU A 264 -24.74 -3.10 -9.03
N ASN A 265 -24.39 -3.92 -10.01
CA ASN A 265 -25.10 -3.98 -11.29
C ASN A 265 -26.58 -4.34 -11.12
N ALA A 266 -26.91 -5.33 -10.29
CA ALA A 266 -28.30 -5.70 -10.01
C ALA A 266 -29.08 -4.60 -9.25
N LEU A 267 -28.44 -3.90 -8.32
CA LEU A 267 -29.06 -2.77 -7.60
C LEU A 267 -29.37 -1.60 -8.54
N GLU A 268 -28.51 -1.35 -9.53
CA GLU A 268 -28.77 -0.35 -10.57
C GLU A 268 -29.98 -0.75 -11.43
N ASP A 269 -30.09 -2.01 -11.84
CA ASP A 269 -31.23 -2.51 -12.62
C ASP A 269 -32.57 -2.44 -11.84
N ILE A 270 -32.52 -2.73 -10.53
CA ILE A 270 -33.66 -2.54 -9.62
C ILE A 270 -34.05 -1.06 -9.53
N ARG A 271 -33.05 -0.17 -9.39
CA ARG A 271 -33.28 1.28 -9.29
C ARG A 271 -33.89 1.86 -10.57
N ASP A 272 -33.47 1.36 -11.72
CA ASP A 272 -33.97 1.82 -13.03
C ASP A 272 -35.42 1.36 -13.28
N GLY A 273 -35.95 0.44 -12.47
CA GLY A 273 -37.34 -0.01 -12.53
C GLY A 273 -37.61 -1.04 -13.64
N ASN A 274 -36.58 -1.72 -14.13
CA ASN A 274 -36.69 -2.66 -15.25
C ASN A 274 -37.20 -4.05 -14.86
N ILE A 275 -37.32 -4.34 -13.56
CA ILE A 275 -37.65 -5.68 -13.05
C ILE A 275 -38.90 -5.68 -12.16
N GLU A 276 -39.67 -6.75 -12.26
CA GLU A 276 -40.89 -6.99 -11.48
C GLU A 276 -41.04 -8.47 -11.15
N ASN A 277 -41.85 -8.76 -10.13
CA ASN A 277 -42.21 -10.10 -9.66
C ASN A 277 -40.98 -11.03 -9.50
N CYS A 278 -39.96 -10.54 -8.79
CA CYS A 278 -38.72 -11.29 -8.62
C CYS A 278 -38.11 -11.24 -7.21
N PHE A 279 -37.50 -12.35 -6.83
CA PHE A 279 -36.72 -12.51 -5.61
C PHE A 279 -35.24 -12.59 -5.96
N VAL A 280 -34.46 -11.66 -5.43
CA VAL A 280 -33.03 -11.55 -5.70
C VAL A 280 -32.26 -11.94 -4.45
N GLU A 281 -31.67 -13.12 -4.47
CA GLU A 281 -30.70 -13.56 -3.47
C GLU A 281 -29.37 -12.84 -3.70
N MET A 282 -28.93 -12.02 -2.74
CA MET A 282 -27.70 -11.23 -2.89
C MET A 282 -26.64 -11.56 -1.84
N SER A 283 -25.39 -11.72 -2.28
CA SER A 283 -24.23 -11.93 -1.42
C SER A 283 -23.00 -11.16 -1.87
N ALA A 284 -22.32 -10.47 -0.95
CA ALA A 284 -21.15 -9.65 -1.29
C ALA A 284 -19.91 -10.49 -1.71
N CYS A 285 -19.81 -11.72 -1.22
CA CYS A 285 -18.69 -12.62 -1.51
C CYS A 285 -18.99 -13.46 -2.76
N SER A 286 -17.97 -13.68 -3.59
CA SER A 286 -18.07 -14.63 -4.71
C SER A 286 -18.26 -16.04 -4.15
N SER A 287 -19.24 -16.78 -4.66
CA SER A 287 -19.76 -18.04 -4.10
C SER A 287 -20.38 -17.92 -2.71
N SER A 288 -20.97 -16.78 -2.36
CA SER A 288 -21.64 -16.58 -1.07
C SER A 288 -20.67 -16.82 0.11
N CYS A 289 -21.17 -17.25 1.27
CA CYS A 289 -20.40 -17.33 2.52
C CYS A 289 -19.23 -18.33 2.46
N ILE A 290 -19.30 -19.38 1.62
CA ILE A 290 -18.18 -20.32 1.45
C ILE A 290 -16.97 -19.71 0.73
N GLY A 291 -17.16 -18.63 -0.04
CA GLY A 291 -16.07 -17.82 -0.59
C GLY A 291 -15.75 -16.60 0.27
N GLY A 292 -16.17 -16.62 1.53
CA GLY A 292 -15.92 -15.56 2.48
C GLY A 292 -14.42 -15.34 2.75
N PRO A 293 -14.01 -14.10 3.09
CA PRO A 293 -12.61 -13.71 3.23
C PRO A 293 -11.86 -14.36 4.41
N VAL A 294 -12.58 -15.05 5.31
CA VAL A 294 -12.03 -15.68 6.53
C VAL A 294 -12.23 -17.20 6.51
N MET A 295 -12.44 -17.78 5.33
CA MET A 295 -12.44 -19.23 5.14
C MET A 295 -11.01 -19.78 5.06
N MET A 296 -10.76 -20.93 5.68
CA MET A 296 -9.42 -21.53 5.81
C MET A 296 -9.00 -22.37 4.60
N HIS A 297 -8.84 -21.73 3.45
CA HIS A 297 -8.20 -22.41 2.31
C HIS A 297 -7.26 -21.46 1.59
N ASP A 298 -6.04 -21.93 1.30
CA ASP A 298 -5.11 -21.26 0.38
C ASP A 298 -5.77 -21.06 -1.00
N ASN A 299 -6.74 -21.91 -1.35
CA ASN A 299 -7.57 -21.85 -2.56
C ASN A 299 -9.05 -22.16 -2.24
N VAL A 300 -9.98 -21.29 -2.64
CA VAL A 300 -11.42 -21.55 -2.51
C VAL A 300 -11.85 -22.60 -3.54
N PHE A 301 -12.02 -23.85 -3.12
CA PHE A 301 -12.51 -24.91 -4.01
C PHE A 301 -14.04 -24.93 -4.05
N HIS A 302 -14.61 -24.05 -4.87
CA HIS A 302 -16.05 -23.79 -5.00
C HIS A 302 -16.88 -25.07 -5.19
N VAL A 303 -16.56 -25.88 -6.21
CA VAL A 303 -17.32 -27.08 -6.55
C VAL A 303 -17.32 -28.09 -5.40
N SER A 304 -16.14 -28.38 -4.82
CA SER A 304 -16.04 -29.33 -3.73
C SER A 304 -16.75 -28.87 -2.45
N SER A 305 -16.76 -27.56 -2.19
CA SER A 305 -17.44 -26.98 -1.03
C SER A 305 -18.96 -27.10 -1.18
N CYS A 306 -19.49 -26.77 -2.37
CA CYS A 306 -20.92 -26.96 -2.67
C CYS A 306 -21.34 -28.44 -2.60
N LEU A 307 -20.53 -29.35 -3.16
CA LEU A 307 -20.81 -30.79 -3.10
C LEU A 307 -20.81 -31.32 -1.66
N THR A 308 -19.89 -30.84 -0.81
CA THR A 308 -19.86 -31.23 0.60
C THR A 308 -21.11 -30.75 1.32
N ILE A 309 -21.52 -29.49 1.10
CA ILE A 309 -22.77 -28.95 1.68
C ILE A 309 -23.98 -29.75 1.20
N GLY A 310 -24.08 -30.01 -0.11
CA GLY A 310 -25.21 -30.76 -0.67
C GLY A 310 -25.34 -32.19 -0.15
N LYS A 311 -24.23 -32.86 0.19
CA LYS A 311 -24.26 -34.18 0.84
C LYS A 311 -24.78 -34.14 2.28
N THR A 312 -24.74 -32.98 2.93
CA THR A 312 -25.18 -32.79 4.32
C THR A 312 -26.52 -32.09 4.44
N ALA A 313 -26.95 -31.38 3.41
CA ALA A 313 -28.26 -30.75 3.35
C ALA A 313 -29.33 -31.84 3.19
N GLY A 314 -30.33 -31.81 4.08
CA GLY A 314 -31.49 -32.71 3.97
C GLY A 314 -32.50 -32.19 2.95
N GLU A 315 -33.45 -33.06 2.57
CA GLU A 315 -34.57 -32.68 1.69
C GLU A 315 -35.68 -31.93 2.45
N THR A 316 -35.77 -32.12 3.76
CA THR A 316 -36.78 -31.48 4.62
C THR A 316 -36.20 -30.34 5.46
N ASP A 317 -37.06 -29.44 5.91
CA ASP A 317 -36.69 -28.36 6.83
C ASP A 317 -36.28 -28.90 8.21
N PHE A 318 -35.57 -28.08 9.01
CA PHE A 318 -35.41 -28.35 10.43
C PHE A 318 -36.77 -28.29 11.14
N ASP A 319 -36.93 -29.13 12.17
CA ASP A 319 -38.07 -29.08 13.07
C ASP A 319 -37.91 -27.90 14.03
N VAL A 320 -38.41 -26.74 13.61
CA VAL A 320 -38.37 -25.49 14.36
C VAL A 320 -39.68 -24.74 14.13
N ALA A 321 -40.26 -24.22 15.21
CA ALA A 321 -41.46 -23.39 15.13
C ALA A 321 -41.14 -22.02 14.52
N GLN A 322 -42.09 -21.43 13.80
CA GLN A 322 -41.97 -20.07 13.28
C GLN A 322 -42.28 -19.06 14.40
N PRO A 323 -41.35 -18.16 14.77
CA PRO A 323 -41.64 -17.09 15.73
C PRO A 323 -42.61 -16.05 15.13
N GLU A 324 -43.36 -15.35 15.99
CA GLU A 324 -44.36 -14.36 15.57
C GLU A 324 -43.75 -13.12 14.91
N ASP A 325 -42.60 -12.65 15.41
CA ASP A 325 -41.92 -11.45 14.90
C ASP A 325 -40.51 -11.77 14.41
N MET A 326 -40.33 -11.66 13.10
CA MET A 326 -39.04 -11.81 12.42
C MET A 326 -38.60 -10.50 11.74
N LYS A 327 -39.25 -9.38 12.08
CA LYS A 327 -39.06 -8.11 11.39
C LYS A 327 -37.73 -7.48 11.76
N LYS A 328 -36.99 -7.03 10.75
CA LYS A 328 -35.81 -6.18 10.90
C LYS A 328 -36.08 -4.81 10.33
N ARG A 329 -35.72 -3.77 11.11
CA ARG A 329 -35.72 -2.40 10.63
C ARG A 329 -34.38 -2.07 9.99
N PHE A 330 -34.43 -1.54 8.78
CA PHE A 330 -33.27 -0.98 8.10
C PHE A 330 -33.47 0.53 7.93
N ASP A 331 -32.59 1.32 8.52
CA ASP A 331 -32.56 2.77 8.35
C ASP A 331 -31.54 3.16 7.28
N SER A 332 -31.81 4.24 6.54
CA SER A 332 -30.82 4.78 5.60
C SER A 332 -29.61 5.34 6.35
N GLU A 333 -28.42 4.93 5.92
CA GLU A 333 -27.13 5.45 6.37
C GLU A 333 -26.49 6.33 5.27
N TYR A 334 -27.27 6.69 4.25
CA TYR A 334 -26.80 7.42 3.08
C TYR A 334 -26.24 8.79 3.48
N ARG A 335 -25.01 9.05 3.07
CA ARG A 335 -24.38 10.37 3.21
C ARG A 335 -24.24 11.00 1.84
N ARG A 336 -24.91 12.14 1.65
CA ARG A 336 -24.82 12.92 0.41
C ARG A 336 -23.38 13.34 0.17
N ARG A 337 -22.81 12.91 -0.95
CA ARG A 337 -21.50 13.37 -1.40
C ARG A 337 -21.68 14.60 -2.27
N SER A 338 -21.01 15.70 -1.93
CA SER A 338 -20.91 16.85 -2.82
C SER A 338 -19.95 16.52 -3.95
N MET A 339 -20.45 16.49 -5.18
CA MET A 339 -19.59 16.38 -6.35
C MET A 339 -18.87 17.70 -6.57
N PRO A 340 -17.53 17.72 -6.64
CA PRO A 340 -16.79 18.93 -6.98
C PRO A 340 -17.18 19.44 -8.37
N GLY A 341 -17.16 20.77 -8.56
CA GLY A 341 -17.36 21.37 -9.87
C GLY A 341 -16.24 21.00 -10.85
N SER A 342 -16.55 21.02 -12.16
CA SER A 342 -15.58 20.67 -13.23
C SER A 342 -14.29 21.46 -13.15
N ALA A 343 -14.37 22.77 -12.88
CA ALA A 343 -13.20 23.63 -12.74
C ALA A 343 -12.21 23.17 -11.65
N ALA A 344 -12.72 22.68 -10.51
CA ALA A 344 -11.86 22.16 -9.43
C ALA A 344 -11.19 20.84 -9.84
N VAL A 345 -11.91 19.98 -10.58
CA VAL A 345 -11.37 18.72 -11.11
C VAL A 345 -10.27 18.99 -12.13
N ASP A 346 -10.50 19.92 -13.05
CA ASP A 346 -9.53 20.28 -14.10
C ASP A 346 -8.27 20.93 -13.51
N GLU A 347 -8.40 21.70 -12.42
CA GLU A 347 -7.24 22.25 -11.71
C GLU A 347 -6.35 21.14 -11.12
N ILE A 348 -6.93 20.13 -10.47
CA ILE A 348 -6.17 18.99 -9.94
C ILE A 348 -5.53 18.18 -11.08
N LEU A 349 -6.23 17.97 -12.20
CA LEU A 349 -5.64 17.31 -13.37
C LEU A 349 -4.40 18.07 -13.87
N ARG A 350 -4.48 19.39 -13.97
CA ARG A 350 -3.36 20.26 -14.36
C ARG A 350 -2.18 20.15 -13.39
N GLN A 351 -2.44 20.13 -12.08
CA GLN A 351 -1.40 19.93 -11.06
C GLN A 351 -0.75 18.55 -11.14
N MET A 352 -1.49 17.54 -11.60
CA MET A 352 -0.99 16.18 -11.89
C MET A 352 -0.36 16.05 -13.29
N GLY A 353 -0.03 17.15 -13.96
CA GLY A 353 0.62 17.18 -15.27
C GLY A 353 -0.31 16.95 -16.48
N LYS A 354 -1.63 16.81 -16.26
CA LYS A 354 -2.62 16.50 -17.31
C LYS A 354 -3.32 17.79 -17.77
N LYS A 355 -2.73 18.44 -18.77
CA LYS A 355 -3.23 19.68 -19.38
C LYS A 355 -4.20 19.42 -20.54
N THR A 356 -4.08 18.27 -21.18
CA THR A 356 -4.93 17.86 -22.30
C THR A 356 -5.61 16.52 -22.04
N LYS A 357 -6.66 16.21 -22.81
CA LYS A 357 -7.43 14.96 -22.65
C LYS A 357 -6.61 13.72 -22.97
N GLU A 358 -5.65 13.83 -23.89
CA GLU A 358 -4.77 12.73 -24.30
C GLU A 358 -3.84 12.30 -23.16
N GLN A 359 -3.57 13.20 -22.20
CA GLN A 359 -2.78 12.91 -21.00
C GLN A 359 -3.62 12.25 -19.89
N GLU A 360 -4.95 12.20 -20.02
CA GLU A 360 -5.84 11.44 -19.14
C GLU A 360 -5.80 9.94 -19.48
N LEU A 361 -4.65 9.29 -19.21
CA LEU A 361 -4.39 7.88 -19.59
C LEU A 361 -5.39 6.86 -19.02
N ASN A 362 -6.08 7.19 -17.94
CA ASN A 362 -7.09 6.33 -17.28
C ASN A 362 -6.59 4.90 -17.01
N CYS A 363 -5.30 4.75 -16.66
CA CYS A 363 -4.65 3.44 -16.55
C CYS A 363 -4.97 2.64 -15.27
N GLY A 364 -5.78 3.18 -14.34
CA GLY A 364 -6.18 2.47 -13.11
C GLY A 364 -5.10 2.28 -12.03
N SER A 365 -3.83 2.54 -12.32
CA SER A 365 -2.69 2.18 -11.45
C SER A 365 -2.77 2.79 -10.04
N CYS A 366 -3.28 4.01 -9.94
CA CYS A 366 -3.40 4.76 -8.69
C CYS A 366 -4.58 4.34 -7.80
N GLY A 367 -5.40 3.34 -8.18
CA GLY A 367 -6.59 2.97 -7.41
C GLY A 367 -7.91 3.34 -8.05
N TYR A 368 -7.92 4.26 -9.02
CA TYR A 368 -9.12 4.87 -9.59
C TYR A 368 -9.19 4.58 -11.10
N PRO A 369 -10.35 4.11 -11.61
CA PRO A 369 -10.56 3.84 -13.03
C PRO A 369 -10.19 5.01 -13.95
N THR A 370 -10.61 6.22 -13.60
CA THR A 370 -10.35 7.42 -14.41
C THR A 370 -9.50 8.46 -13.68
N CYS A 371 -8.78 9.28 -14.44
CA CYS A 371 -8.00 10.41 -13.92
C CYS A 371 -8.91 11.42 -13.23
N ARG A 372 -10.14 11.59 -13.73
CA ARG A 372 -11.16 12.46 -13.14
C ARG A 372 -11.65 11.94 -11.80
N GLU A 373 -11.95 10.65 -11.67
CA GLU A 373 -12.28 10.05 -10.36
C GLU A 373 -11.12 10.17 -9.37
N LYS A 374 -9.88 10.00 -9.84
CA LYS A 374 -8.70 10.26 -9.02
C LYS A 374 -8.65 11.71 -8.54
N ALA A 375 -8.89 12.68 -9.43
CA ALA A 375 -8.91 14.09 -9.07
C ALA A 375 -10.02 14.43 -8.06
N VAL A 376 -11.24 13.90 -8.26
CA VAL A 376 -12.34 14.00 -7.29
C VAL A 376 -11.95 13.41 -5.93
N ALA A 377 -11.24 12.28 -5.92
CA ALA A 377 -10.76 11.67 -4.68
C ALA A 377 -9.68 12.51 -3.98
N VAL A 378 -8.83 13.21 -4.73
CA VAL A 378 -7.86 14.17 -4.17
C VAL A 378 -8.59 15.35 -3.51
N ILE A 379 -9.58 15.94 -4.19
CA ILE A 379 -10.39 17.05 -3.66
C ILE A 379 -11.09 16.64 -2.36
N ASN A 380 -11.62 15.41 -2.30
CA ASN A 380 -12.30 14.88 -1.13
C ASN A 380 -11.34 14.39 -0.02
N GLY A 381 -10.02 14.62 -0.14
CA GLY A 381 -9.02 14.20 0.85
C GLY A 381 -8.89 12.68 0.97
N LYS A 382 -9.32 11.92 -0.03
CA LYS A 382 -9.21 10.44 -0.06
C LYS A 382 -7.91 9.97 -0.69
N ALA A 383 -7.26 10.79 -1.50
CA ALA A 383 -6.16 10.33 -2.31
C ALA A 383 -5.10 11.42 -2.48
N ASP A 384 -3.84 11.00 -2.63
CA ASP A 384 -2.73 11.93 -2.83
C ASP A 384 -2.30 11.99 -4.31
N MET A 385 -1.90 13.16 -4.82
CA MET A 385 -1.44 13.32 -6.20
C MET A 385 -0.25 12.40 -6.54
N THR A 386 0.64 12.16 -5.58
CA THR A 386 1.80 11.27 -5.69
C THR A 386 1.42 9.80 -5.90
N MET A 387 0.16 9.40 -5.72
CA MET A 387 -0.25 8.04 -6.07
C MET A 387 -0.27 7.79 -7.59
N CYS A 388 -0.13 8.82 -8.41
CA CYS A 388 -0.06 8.70 -9.87
C CYS A 388 1.38 8.43 -10.31
N LEU A 389 1.69 7.16 -10.62
CA LEU A 389 3.03 6.74 -11.04
C LEU A 389 3.54 7.51 -12.28
N PRO A 390 2.76 7.72 -13.37
CA PRO A 390 3.22 8.54 -14.49
C PRO A 390 3.62 9.96 -14.07
N PHE A 391 2.80 10.62 -13.25
CA PHE A 391 3.09 11.95 -12.74
C PHE A 391 4.36 11.97 -11.87
N LEU A 392 4.54 10.98 -10.99
CA LEU A 392 5.77 10.88 -10.20
C LEU A 392 7.01 10.65 -11.06
N LYS A 393 6.91 9.81 -12.09
CA LYS A 393 8.01 9.53 -13.02
C LYS A 393 8.41 10.80 -13.77
N GLU A 394 7.47 11.47 -14.42
CA GLU A 394 7.72 12.72 -15.15
C GLU A 394 8.29 13.82 -14.23
N LYS A 395 7.76 13.92 -12.99
CA LYS A 395 8.27 14.88 -12.00
C LYS A 395 9.71 14.56 -11.58
N ALA A 396 10.05 13.28 -11.40
CA ALA A 396 11.40 12.86 -11.04
C ALA A 396 12.41 13.06 -12.19
N GLU A 397 12.02 12.75 -13.42
CA GLU A 397 12.82 13.00 -14.63
C GLU A 397 13.07 14.49 -14.81
N SER A 398 12.02 15.31 -14.79
CA SER A 398 12.14 16.76 -14.93
C SER A 398 13.00 17.40 -13.83
N PHE A 399 12.87 16.95 -12.59
CA PHE A 399 13.70 17.43 -11.49
C PHE A 399 15.18 17.07 -11.69
N SER A 400 15.46 15.81 -12.05
CA SER A 400 16.82 15.32 -12.29
C SER A 400 17.47 16.04 -13.48
N ASP A 401 16.75 16.18 -14.59
CA ASP A 401 17.22 16.87 -15.79
C ASP A 401 17.50 18.35 -15.52
N THR A 402 16.68 19.01 -14.71
CA THR A 402 16.90 20.41 -14.33
C THR A 402 18.19 20.57 -13.53
N ILE A 403 18.48 19.67 -12.59
CA ILE A 403 19.71 19.71 -11.80
C ILE A 403 20.93 19.40 -12.69
N ILE A 404 20.86 18.31 -13.46
CA ILE A 404 21.96 17.83 -14.30
C ILE A 404 22.33 18.87 -15.37
N ASN A 405 21.35 19.54 -15.98
CA ASN A 405 21.63 20.51 -17.06
C ASN A 405 22.07 21.89 -16.56
N ASN A 406 21.83 22.26 -15.30
CA ASN A 406 22.21 23.55 -14.74
C ASN A 406 23.45 23.49 -13.83
N THR A 407 24.01 22.31 -13.58
CA THR A 407 25.27 22.18 -12.82
C THR A 407 26.48 22.65 -13.65
N PRO A 408 27.43 23.40 -13.06
CA PRO A 408 28.65 23.84 -13.76
C PRO A 408 29.62 22.69 -14.06
N ASN A 409 29.50 21.58 -13.35
CA ASN A 409 30.33 20.41 -13.58
C ASN A 409 29.81 19.64 -14.80
N GLY A 410 30.73 19.11 -15.61
CA GLY A 410 30.40 18.13 -16.62
C GLY A 410 29.94 16.83 -15.97
N ILE A 411 28.78 16.31 -16.36
CA ILE A 411 28.26 15.03 -15.91
C ILE A 411 28.06 14.14 -17.14
N MET A 412 28.58 12.92 -17.05
CA MET A 412 28.41 11.88 -18.05
C MET A 412 28.04 10.56 -17.36
N VAL A 413 27.08 9.83 -17.92
CA VAL A 413 26.59 8.55 -17.40
C VAL A 413 26.82 7.48 -18.45
N LEU A 414 27.40 6.34 -18.05
CA LEU A 414 27.70 5.18 -18.89
C LEU A 414 27.00 3.92 -18.35
N ASN A 415 26.74 2.96 -19.23
CA ASN A 415 26.31 1.61 -18.84
C ASN A 415 27.50 0.67 -18.59
N ASP A 416 27.21 -0.61 -18.29
CA ASP A 416 28.19 -1.69 -18.09
C ASP A 416 29.10 -1.96 -19.30
N LYS A 417 28.64 -1.63 -20.50
CA LYS A 417 29.41 -1.71 -21.75
C LYS A 417 30.24 -0.45 -22.04
N LEU A 418 30.27 0.50 -21.12
CA LEU A 418 30.91 1.82 -21.28
C LEU A 418 30.31 2.64 -22.43
N GLU A 419 29.03 2.47 -22.72
CA GLU A 419 28.29 3.28 -23.71
C GLU A 419 27.61 4.47 -23.02
N ILE A 420 27.71 5.65 -23.63
CA ILE A 420 27.20 6.90 -23.07
C ILE A 420 25.68 6.92 -23.08
N GLN A 421 25.06 6.88 -21.89
CA GLN A 421 23.61 6.92 -21.70
C GLN A 421 23.10 8.36 -21.54
N GLN A 422 23.88 9.23 -20.90
CA GLN A 422 23.51 10.62 -20.67
C GLN A 422 24.74 11.52 -20.60
N ILE A 423 24.61 12.75 -21.10
CA ILE A 423 25.66 13.77 -21.04
C ILE A 423 25.03 15.16 -20.89
N ASN A 424 25.47 15.92 -19.88
CA ASN A 424 24.93 17.25 -19.62
C ASN A 424 25.59 18.34 -20.48
N LYS A 425 25.01 19.55 -20.46
CA LYS A 425 25.50 20.69 -21.23
C LYS A 425 26.97 21.04 -20.93
N SER A 426 27.37 21.04 -19.66
CA SER A 426 28.72 21.39 -19.23
C SER A 426 29.77 20.37 -19.71
N ALA A 427 29.47 19.08 -19.68
CA ALA A 427 30.34 18.04 -20.22
C ALA A 427 30.52 18.17 -21.74
N ARG A 428 29.43 18.48 -22.47
CA ARG A 428 29.51 18.77 -23.90
C ARG A 428 30.39 19.98 -24.20
N GLN A 429 30.34 21.01 -23.37
CA GLN A 429 31.22 22.18 -23.50
C GLN A 429 32.70 21.85 -23.21
N ILE A 430 32.98 21.03 -22.20
CA ILE A 430 34.35 20.58 -21.88
C ILE A 430 34.95 19.77 -23.04
N MET A 431 34.13 18.92 -23.68
CA MET A 431 34.56 18.00 -24.74
C MET A 431 34.27 18.50 -26.16
N ASN A 432 33.86 19.77 -26.34
CA ASN A 432 33.51 20.36 -27.64
C ASN A 432 32.54 19.49 -28.49
N ILE A 433 31.50 18.94 -27.86
CA ILE A 433 30.48 18.12 -28.53
C ILE A 433 29.33 19.02 -28.97
N GLU A 434 29.13 19.15 -30.29
CA GLU A 434 28.07 19.99 -30.87
C GLU A 434 26.70 19.32 -30.74
N HIS A 435 26.55 18.10 -31.23
CA HIS A 435 25.28 17.38 -31.22
C HIS A 435 25.28 16.19 -30.27
N LEU A 436 24.17 16.05 -29.54
CA LEU A 436 23.97 14.99 -28.55
C LEU A 436 23.83 13.61 -29.23
N SER A 437 23.28 13.57 -30.45
CA SER A 437 23.15 12.38 -31.28
C SER A 437 24.47 11.71 -31.65
N ASP A 438 25.57 12.46 -31.62
CA ASP A 438 26.86 11.97 -32.10
C ASP A 438 27.54 11.06 -31.09
N VAL A 439 27.11 11.13 -29.82
CA VAL A 439 27.77 10.49 -28.69
C VAL A 439 26.85 9.59 -27.88
N ILE A 440 25.54 9.80 -27.89
CA ILE A 440 24.61 8.92 -27.15
C ILE A 440 24.61 7.51 -27.73
N ASN A 441 24.61 6.51 -26.84
CA ASN A 441 24.70 5.08 -27.13
C ASN A 441 25.97 4.68 -27.91
N ARG A 442 27.02 5.52 -27.85
CA ARG A 442 28.34 5.20 -28.40
C ARG A 442 29.31 4.84 -27.27
N PRO A 443 30.32 3.99 -27.54
CA PRO A 443 31.37 3.69 -26.58
C PRO A 443 32.14 4.94 -26.14
N VAL A 444 32.44 5.05 -24.84
CA VAL A 444 33.18 6.20 -24.27
C VAL A 444 34.57 6.37 -24.88
N VAL A 445 35.17 5.29 -25.42
CA VAL A 445 36.49 5.29 -26.06
C VAL A 445 36.60 6.29 -27.22
N ASP A 446 35.48 6.66 -27.85
CA ASP A 446 35.45 7.65 -28.93
C ASP A 446 35.79 9.07 -28.45
N ILE A 447 35.57 9.36 -27.16
CA ILE A 447 35.76 10.68 -26.55
C ILE A 447 36.83 10.70 -25.45
N LEU A 448 36.95 9.65 -24.64
CA LEU A 448 37.84 9.58 -23.48
C LEU A 448 38.50 8.20 -23.37
N ASN A 449 39.60 8.10 -22.62
CA ASN A 449 40.25 6.82 -22.39
C ASN A 449 39.38 5.94 -21.44
N PRO A 450 38.97 4.72 -21.84
CA PRO A 450 38.09 3.86 -21.04
C PRO A 450 38.76 3.27 -19.79
N THR A 451 40.10 3.35 -19.66
CA THR A 451 40.87 2.66 -18.62
C THR A 451 40.40 2.99 -17.20
N ASP A 452 40.16 4.27 -16.93
CA ASP A 452 39.76 4.72 -15.59
C ASP A 452 38.36 4.21 -15.20
N TYR A 453 37.47 4.10 -16.19
CA TYR A 453 36.12 3.54 -16.01
C TYR A 453 36.18 2.03 -15.75
N MET A 454 37.02 1.30 -16.49
CA MET A 454 37.24 -0.14 -16.26
C MET A 454 37.83 -0.40 -14.86
N LEU A 455 38.80 0.43 -14.43
CA LEU A 455 39.39 0.32 -13.09
C LEU A 455 38.38 0.62 -11.97
N ALA A 456 37.46 1.56 -12.19
CA ALA A 456 36.38 1.86 -11.26
C ALA A 456 35.40 0.68 -11.10
N MET A 457 35.12 -0.06 -12.18
CA MET A 457 34.28 -1.27 -12.13
C MET A 457 34.93 -2.43 -11.36
N MET A 458 36.26 -2.57 -11.44
CA MET A 458 36.99 -3.68 -10.80
C MET A 458 37.20 -3.49 -9.29
N ASN A 459 37.14 -2.25 -8.78
CA ASN A 459 37.41 -1.92 -7.39
C ASN A 459 36.11 -1.62 -6.62
N GLU A 460 35.39 -2.66 -6.19
CA GLU A 460 34.15 -2.53 -5.38
C GLU A 460 34.30 -1.70 -4.09
N LYS A 461 35.54 -1.47 -3.61
CA LYS A 461 35.83 -0.73 -2.37
C LYS A 461 36.34 0.69 -2.54
N ASN A 462 36.62 1.14 -3.76
CA ASN A 462 37.10 2.50 -4.01
C ASN A 462 36.06 3.27 -4.83
N HIS A 463 35.00 3.76 -4.15
CA HIS A 463 34.40 5.01 -4.60
C HIS A 463 35.53 6.05 -4.55
N SER A 464 36.17 6.38 -5.68
CA SER A 464 37.16 7.44 -5.73
C SER A 464 36.44 8.77 -5.54
N ARG A 465 36.08 9.08 -4.29
CA ARG A 465 35.57 10.40 -3.88
C ARG A 465 36.63 11.48 -4.03
N GLU A 466 37.89 11.08 -4.22
CA GLU A 466 38.99 11.99 -4.52
C GLU A 466 39.01 12.31 -6.00
N ALA A 467 38.92 13.60 -6.30
CA ALA A 467 38.99 14.08 -7.67
C ALA A 467 40.41 13.85 -8.23
N THR A 468 40.49 13.14 -9.35
CA THR A 468 41.75 12.90 -10.05
C THR A 468 41.98 14.00 -11.07
N ARG A 469 43.05 14.77 -10.92
CA ARG A 469 43.43 15.80 -11.89
C ARG A 469 43.94 15.17 -13.17
N LYS A 470 43.35 15.54 -14.31
CA LYS A 470 43.70 15.03 -15.64
C LYS A 470 43.82 16.16 -16.65
N TYR A 471 44.74 15.98 -17.59
CA TYR A 471 44.86 16.85 -18.75
C TYR A 471 44.30 16.14 -19.98
N LEU A 472 43.16 16.64 -20.47
CA LEU A 472 42.51 16.12 -21.67
C LEU A 472 43.17 16.70 -22.91
N LYS A 473 44.22 16.04 -23.40
CA LYS A 473 45.02 16.49 -24.56
C LYS A 473 44.18 16.77 -25.82
N LYS A 474 43.16 15.95 -26.10
CA LYS A 474 42.26 16.11 -27.25
C LYS A 474 41.47 17.44 -27.21
N TYR A 475 41.19 17.94 -26.01
CA TYR A 475 40.34 19.10 -25.77
C TYR A 475 41.10 20.32 -25.23
N ASN A 476 42.39 20.18 -24.91
CA ASN A 476 43.24 21.22 -24.32
C ASN A 476 42.65 21.80 -23.02
N LYS A 477 42.25 20.89 -22.11
CA LYS A 477 41.58 21.22 -20.84
C LYS A 477 42.18 20.47 -19.66
N TYR A 478 42.28 21.14 -18.51
CA TYR A 478 42.53 20.51 -17.23
C TYR A 478 41.20 20.26 -16.53
N ILE A 479 40.98 19.02 -16.11
CA ILE A 479 39.78 18.64 -15.37
C ILE A 479 40.14 17.95 -14.06
N ASP A 480 39.29 18.14 -13.07
CA ASP A 480 39.24 17.29 -11.88
C ASP A 480 38.07 16.32 -12.08
N GLU A 481 38.36 15.02 -12.23
CA GLU A 481 37.37 13.98 -12.53
C GLU A 481 37.10 13.08 -11.32
N ILE A 482 35.82 12.83 -11.05
CA ILE A 482 35.32 11.86 -10.07
C ILE A 482 34.53 10.81 -10.83
N ILE A 483 34.86 9.53 -10.62
CA ILE A 483 34.16 8.39 -11.25
C ILE A 483 33.48 7.58 -10.15
N ILE A 484 32.17 7.41 -10.27
CA ILE A 484 31.34 6.67 -9.33
C ILE A 484 30.73 5.49 -10.08
N TYR A 485 30.91 4.28 -9.57
CA TYR A 485 30.25 3.09 -10.09
C TYR A 485 29.18 2.61 -9.09
N ASP A 486 27.94 2.52 -9.56
CA ASP A 486 26.83 1.93 -8.83
C ASP A 486 26.61 0.49 -9.32
N ALA A 487 27.04 -0.46 -8.50
CA ALA A 487 26.94 -1.89 -8.79
C ALA A 487 25.50 -2.43 -8.71
N GLU A 488 24.60 -1.76 -7.96
CA GLU A 488 23.20 -2.20 -7.84
C GLU A 488 22.44 -1.96 -9.15
N TYR A 489 22.72 -0.82 -9.80
CA TYR A 489 22.06 -0.42 -11.04
C TYR A 489 22.91 -0.59 -12.30
N ASN A 490 24.18 -1.01 -12.16
CA ASN A 490 25.17 -1.14 -13.25
C ASN A 490 25.38 0.17 -14.03
N ILE A 491 25.52 1.28 -13.29
CA ILE A 491 25.66 2.62 -13.86
C ILE A 491 27.00 3.22 -13.43
N ILE A 492 27.71 3.85 -14.37
CA ILE A 492 28.95 4.59 -14.10
C ILE A 492 28.70 6.08 -14.33
N ILE A 493 29.07 6.92 -13.38
CA ILE A 493 28.88 8.36 -13.41
C ILE A 493 30.26 9.04 -13.36
N SER A 494 30.59 9.84 -14.37
CA SER A 494 31.74 10.75 -14.36
C SER A 494 31.28 12.17 -14.10
N ILE A 495 31.92 12.81 -13.12
CA ILE A 495 31.74 14.22 -12.80
C ILE A 495 33.09 14.92 -13.05
N MET A 496 33.10 15.91 -13.94
CA MET A 496 34.29 16.62 -14.39
C MET A 496 34.16 18.11 -14.07
N LYS A 497 35.08 18.66 -13.28
CA LYS A 497 35.19 20.11 -13.06
C LYS A 497 36.27 20.66 -13.99
N ASP A 498 35.95 21.62 -14.86
CA ASP A 498 36.96 22.35 -15.64
C ASP A 498 37.76 23.27 -14.69
N VAL A 499 39.05 22.96 -14.52
CA VAL A 499 40.00 23.71 -13.70
C VAL A 499 41.11 24.35 -14.55
N THR A 500 40.89 24.46 -15.87
CA THR A 500 41.88 25.00 -16.81
C THR A 500 42.31 26.42 -16.45
N TYR A 501 41.37 27.29 -16.10
CA TYR A 501 41.70 28.66 -15.66
C TYR A 501 42.50 28.67 -14.36
N GLU A 502 42.13 27.83 -13.39
CA GLU A 502 42.83 27.70 -12.11
C GLU A 502 44.27 27.23 -12.32
N GLU A 503 44.50 26.27 -13.22
CA GLU A 503 45.84 25.76 -13.51
C GLU A 503 46.70 26.78 -14.28
N ILE A 504 46.15 27.47 -15.27
CA ILE A 504 46.88 28.52 -16.00
C ILE A 504 47.31 29.66 -15.06
N MET A 505 46.41 30.10 -14.18
CA MET A 505 46.74 31.13 -13.17
C MET A 505 47.82 30.64 -12.20
N ARG A 506 47.79 29.35 -11.83
CA ARG A 506 48.80 28.74 -10.96
C ARG A 506 50.17 28.70 -11.65
N GLU A 507 50.23 28.30 -12.92
CA GLU A 507 51.46 28.30 -13.72
C GLU A 507 52.03 29.72 -13.87
N GLN A 508 51.21 30.70 -14.25
CA GLN A 508 51.64 32.10 -14.35
C GLN A 508 52.17 32.64 -13.02
N LYS A 509 51.49 32.34 -11.91
CA LYS A 509 51.94 32.76 -10.58
C LYS A 509 53.25 32.08 -10.18
N ALA A 510 53.43 30.81 -10.53
CA ALA A 510 54.68 30.09 -10.29
C ALA A 510 55.83 30.68 -11.11
N GLU A 511 55.59 31.04 -12.36
CA GLU A 511 56.58 31.65 -13.26
C GLU A 511 56.96 33.07 -12.81
N GLN A 512 55.98 33.90 -12.44
CA GLN A 512 56.24 35.20 -11.82
C GLN A 512 57.04 35.09 -10.52
N SER A 513 56.71 34.11 -9.67
CA SER A 513 57.45 33.87 -8.43
C SER A 513 58.90 33.49 -8.71
N LYS A 514 59.14 32.61 -9.69
CA LYS A 514 60.49 32.21 -10.10
C LYS A 514 61.29 33.40 -10.65
N SER A 515 60.68 34.22 -11.52
CA SER A 515 61.30 35.43 -12.05
C SER A 515 61.64 36.44 -10.95
N ALA A 516 60.76 36.62 -9.97
CA ALA A 516 61.00 37.50 -8.83
C ALA A 516 62.19 37.02 -7.97
N VAL A 517 62.33 35.71 -7.74
CA VAL A 517 63.49 35.13 -7.05
C VAL A 517 64.78 35.40 -7.82
N GLU A 518 64.80 35.17 -9.14
CA GLU A 518 65.99 35.41 -9.97
C GLU A 518 66.43 36.89 -9.99
N ILE A 519 65.46 37.82 -10.07
CA ILE A 519 65.74 39.26 -9.99
C ILE A 519 66.30 39.62 -8.61
N THR A 520 65.70 39.10 -7.55
CA THR A 520 66.14 39.33 -6.17
C THR A 520 67.57 38.86 -5.95
N ASP A 521 67.91 37.65 -6.40
CA ASP A 521 69.28 37.11 -6.33
C ASP A 521 70.29 37.97 -7.09
N ARG A 522 69.90 38.49 -8.27
CA ARG A 522 70.76 39.37 -9.06
C ARG A 522 71.00 40.72 -8.34
N VAL A 523 69.98 41.27 -7.69
CA VAL A 523 70.10 42.51 -6.89
C VAL A 523 70.98 42.28 -5.67
N VAL A 524 70.78 41.18 -4.94
CA VAL A 524 71.62 40.80 -3.79
C VAL A 524 73.09 40.68 -4.19
N LYS A 525 73.39 39.97 -5.28
CA LYS A 525 74.77 39.88 -5.80
C LYS A 525 75.38 41.23 -6.15
N LYS A 526 74.59 42.14 -6.75
CA LYS A 526 75.07 43.50 -7.10
C LYS A 526 75.35 44.33 -5.84
N GLN A 527 74.46 44.30 -4.84
CA GLN A 527 74.66 44.99 -3.57
C GLN A 527 75.88 44.45 -2.81
N MET A 528 76.08 43.13 -2.78
CA MET A 528 77.27 42.52 -2.17
C MET A 528 78.57 42.97 -2.83
N ARG A 529 78.58 43.12 -4.17
CA ARG A 529 79.77 43.64 -4.89
C ARG A 529 80.05 45.10 -4.54
N VAL A 530 79.02 45.95 -4.48
CA VAL A 530 79.17 47.36 -4.08
C VAL A 530 79.68 47.48 -2.64
N VAL A 531 79.19 46.64 -1.72
CA VAL A 531 79.68 46.60 -0.34
C VAL A 531 81.16 46.21 -0.29
N GLN A 532 81.59 45.24 -1.10
CA GLN A 532 83.01 44.87 -1.20
C GLN A 532 83.89 46.02 -1.74
N GLU A 533 83.41 46.76 -2.75
CA GLU A 533 84.11 47.94 -3.28
C GLU A 533 84.23 49.05 -2.24
N ILE A 534 83.15 49.35 -1.51
CA ILE A 534 83.16 50.34 -0.42
C ILE A 534 84.08 49.90 0.72
N ALA A 535 84.05 48.62 1.10
CA ALA A 535 84.93 48.07 2.13
C ALA A 535 86.40 48.13 1.71
N SER A 536 86.71 47.91 0.43
CA SER A 536 88.06 48.07 -0.13
C SER A 536 88.53 49.53 -0.02
N LEU A 537 87.71 50.49 -0.47
CA LEU A 537 88.02 51.92 -0.42
C LEU A 537 88.17 52.44 1.03
N LEU A 538 87.32 51.97 1.94
CA LEU A 538 87.43 52.27 3.37
C LEU A 538 88.70 51.67 3.97
N GLY A 539 89.07 50.44 3.59
CA GLY A 539 90.31 49.81 4.01
C GLY A 539 91.55 50.60 3.55
N GLU A 540 91.53 51.08 2.31
CA GLU A 540 92.60 51.87 1.71
C GLU A 540 92.76 53.22 2.40
N THR A 541 91.68 53.99 2.55
CA THR A 541 91.69 55.29 3.27
C THR A 541 92.08 55.15 4.74
N THR A 542 91.66 54.07 5.42
CA THR A 542 92.05 53.81 6.81
C THR A 542 93.54 53.49 6.92
N ALA A 543 94.11 52.75 5.96
CA ALA A 543 95.54 52.46 5.91
C ALA A 543 96.36 53.73 5.66
N GLU A 544 95.95 54.58 4.71
CA GLU A 544 96.58 55.88 4.46
C GLU A 544 96.55 56.79 5.70
N THR A 545 95.39 56.87 6.35
CA THR A 545 95.21 57.66 7.59
C THR A 545 96.11 57.15 8.71
N LYS A 546 96.21 55.82 8.87
CA LYS A 546 97.12 55.20 9.85
C LYS A 546 98.58 55.54 9.54
N ILE A 547 99.01 55.45 8.29
CA ILE A 547 100.38 55.81 7.88
C ILE A 547 100.68 57.28 8.19
N ALA A 548 99.75 58.18 7.84
CA ALA A 548 99.88 59.60 8.12
C ALA A 548 99.97 59.90 9.63
N LEU A 549 99.09 59.30 10.44
CA LEU A 549 99.10 59.44 11.90
C LEU A 549 100.32 58.79 12.55
N THR A 550 100.81 57.68 12.02
CA THR A 550 102.03 57.00 12.53
C THR A 550 103.26 57.85 12.25
N LYS A 551 103.39 58.43 11.05
CA LYS A 551 104.43 59.42 10.74
C LYS A 551 104.35 60.64 11.67
N LEU A 552 103.15 61.18 11.89
CA LEU A 552 102.94 62.31 12.80
C LEU A 552 103.36 61.97 14.24
N LYS A 553 103.04 60.76 14.70
CA LYS A 553 103.47 60.25 16.00
C LYS A 553 104.99 60.10 16.07
N GLU A 554 105.64 59.55 15.05
CA GLU A 554 107.10 59.46 14.98
C GLU A 554 107.76 60.84 15.05
N THR A 555 107.27 61.83 14.30
CA THR A 555 107.79 63.21 14.35
C THR A 555 107.63 63.86 15.73
N LEU A 556 106.50 63.61 16.41
CA LEU A 556 106.25 64.10 17.77
C LEU A 556 107.03 63.34 18.86
N SER A 557 107.52 62.13 18.56
CA SER A 557 108.32 61.31 19.48
C SER A 557 109.83 61.56 19.37
N SER A 558 110.25 62.41 18.41
CA SER A 558 111.65 62.79 18.16
C SER A 558 112.05 64.16 18.76
N ASP A 559 111.18 64.76 19.59
CA ASP A 559 111.41 66.03 20.30
C ASP A 559 111.58 65.88 21.84
N GLU A 560 111.86 64.66 22.33
CA GLU A 560 112.43 64.38 23.68
C GLU A 560 113.76 63.65 23.52
#